data_AF-A0A855FP23-F1
#
_entry.id   AF-A0A855FP23-F1
#
_cell.length_a   1.000
_cell.length_b   1.000
_cell.length_c   1.000
_cell.angle_alpha   90.00
_cell.angle_beta   90.00
_cell.angle_gamma   90.00
#
_symmetry.space_group_name_H-M   'P 1'
#
loop_
_entity.id
_entity.type
_entity.pdbx_description
1 polymer ?
#
loop_
_entity_poly.entity_id
_entity_poly.type
_entity_poly.pdbx_seq_one_letter_code
_entity_poly.pdbx_strand_id
1 'polypeptide(L)'
;MLSISAASAQERPLLKNDLENFTLSYCLAQSGFGEILRQEAKAAVGAYVERGRYPAEAYEEAVQVVHDYLNRSYKSYTEGIQLTVMKCIDASQSNEIAVIRKRYLQKKYSLFSSVVQDVPQQNISVPQTEMVLI
;
A
#
# COMPACT_ATOMS: atom_id res chain seq x y z
N MET A 1 29.21 6.36 28.19
CA MET A 1 27.76 6.34 28.47
C MET A 1 27.06 6.12 27.14
N LEU A 2 26.37 4.98 26.98
CA LEU A 2 25.59 4.67 25.79
C LEU A 2 24.25 5.40 25.90
N SER A 3 24.08 6.50 25.17
CA SER A 3 22.79 7.19 25.08
C SER A 3 21.87 6.39 24.16
N ILE A 4 20.94 5.66 24.75
CA ILE A 4 19.79 5.10 24.02
C ILE A 4 18.83 6.27 23.81
N SER A 5 18.83 6.86 22.61
CA SER A 5 17.75 7.74 22.22
C SER A 5 16.47 6.91 22.16
N ALA A 6 15.54 7.17 23.07
CA ALA A 6 14.19 6.63 22.98
C ALA A 6 13.60 7.05 21.63
N ALA A 7 13.27 6.06 20.79
CA ALA A 7 12.55 6.32 19.56
C ALA A 7 11.18 6.91 19.94
N SER A 8 11.01 8.21 19.76
CA SER A 8 9.68 8.79 19.79
C SER A 8 8.87 8.12 18.67
N ALA A 9 7.63 7.75 18.97
CA ALA A 9 6.67 7.35 17.96
C ALA A 9 6.32 8.60 17.13
N GLN A 10 7.24 9.00 16.26
CA GLN A 10 7.00 10.04 15.29
C GLN A 10 5.86 9.55 14.41
N GLU A 11 4.76 10.30 14.36
CA GLU A 11 3.66 10.03 13.44
C GLU A 11 4.25 9.90 12.03
N ARG A 12 4.36 8.64 11.56
CA ARG A 12 4.93 8.37 10.24
C ARG A 12 3.77 8.45 9.26
N PRO A 13 3.77 9.41 8.33
CA PRO A 13 2.69 9.52 7.36
C PRO A 13 2.56 8.21 6.56
N LEU A 14 1.31 7.85 6.26
CA LEU A 14 1.00 6.70 5.42
C LEU A 14 1.68 6.86 4.06
N LEU A 15 2.24 5.76 3.57
CA LEU A 15 2.90 5.69 2.28
C LEU A 15 1.86 5.94 1.17
N LYS A 16 2.13 6.88 0.24
CA LYS A 16 1.17 7.28 -0.80
C LYS A 16 1.02 6.27 -1.94
N ASN A 17 2.06 5.47 -2.20
CA ASN A 17 2.16 4.51 -3.30
C ASN A 17 2.45 3.09 -2.78
N ASP A 18 1.89 2.72 -1.62
CA ASP A 18 2.19 1.46 -0.94
C ASP A 18 1.77 0.22 -1.72
N LEU A 19 0.63 0.26 -2.43
CA LEU A 19 0.18 -0.89 -3.22
C LEU A 19 1.01 -1.05 -4.50
N GLU A 20 1.36 0.05 -5.16
CA GLU A 20 2.22 0.05 -6.35
C GLU A 20 3.62 -0.43 -5.98
N ASN A 21 4.19 0.10 -4.89
CA ASN A 21 5.52 -0.29 -4.45
C ASN A 21 5.54 -1.74 -3.95
N PHE A 22 4.49 -2.20 -3.25
CA PHE A 22 4.29 -3.61 -2.94
C PHE A 22 4.30 -4.45 -4.23
N THR A 23 3.53 -4.05 -5.24
CA THR A 23 3.40 -4.79 -6.51
C THR A 23 4.75 -4.93 -7.21
N LEU A 24 5.51 -3.83 -7.29
CA LEU A 24 6.84 -3.82 -7.89
C LEU A 24 7.80 -4.72 -7.10
N SER A 25 7.88 -4.54 -5.78
CA SER A 25 8.77 -5.33 -4.91
C SER A 25 8.42 -6.82 -4.93
N TYR A 26 7.14 -7.17 -4.91
CA TYR A 26 6.69 -8.55 -5.01
C TYR A 26 7.08 -9.16 -6.36
N CYS A 27 6.85 -8.44 -7.47
CA CYS A 27 7.27 -8.92 -8.79
C CYS A 27 8.76 -9.17 -8.90
N LEU A 28 9.60 -8.26 -8.38
CA LEU A 28 11.05 -8.42 -8.36
C LEU A 28 11.53 -9.55 -7.44
N ALA A 29 10.76 -9.88 -6.40
CA ALA A 29 11.05 -11.04 -5.55
C ALA A 29 10.76 -12.38 -6.26
N GLN A 30 9.88 -12.37 -7.27
CA GLN A 30 9.45 -13.56 -8.01
C GLN A 30 10.20 -13.77 -9.34
N SER A 31 10.89 -12.75 -9.85
CA SER A 31 11.48 -12.71 -11.19
C SER A 31 12.72 -13.58 -11.41
N GLY A 32 13.07 -14.44 -10.45
CA GLY A 32 14.25 -15.33 -10.53
C GLY A 32 15.59 -14.60 -10.51
N PHE A 33 15.61 -13.31 -10.15
CA PHE A 33 16.86 -12.58 -9.95
C PHE A 33 17.62 -13.14 -8.73
N GLY A 34 18.95 -12.95 -8.73
CA GLY A 34 19.84 -13.53 -7.74
C GLY A 34 19.45 -13.25 -6.29
N GLU A 35 20.03 -14.03 -5.38
CA GLU A 35 19.59 -14.14 -3.98
C GLU A 35 19.52 -12.79 -3.24
N ILE A 36 20.51 -11.90 -3.44
CA ILE A 36 20.55 -10.59 -2.78
C ILE A 36 19.33 -9.75 -3.15
N LEU A 37 19.02 -9.63 -4.45
CA LEU A 37 17.87 -8.83 -4.90
C LEU A 37 16.56 -9.43 -4.40
N ARG A 38 16.45 -10.77 -4.41
CA ARG A 38 15.28 -11.47 -3.88
C ARG A 38 15.06 -11.18 -2.39
N GLN A 39 16.12 -11.17 -1.58
CA GLN A 39 16.03 -10.88 -0.15
C GLN A 39 15.61 -9.43 0.11
N GLU A 40 16.26 -8.46 -0.55
CA GLU A 40 15.93 -7.03 -0.43
C GLU A 40 14.49 -6.75 -0.88
N ALA A 41 14.07 -7.33 -2.00
CA ALA A 41 12.71 -7.18 -2.51
C ALA A 41 11.67 -7.75 -1.53
N LYS A 42 11.94 -8.91 -0.90
CA LYS A 42 11.06 -9.49 0.14
C LYS A 42 10.98 -8.63 1.38
N ALA A 43 12.09 -8.05 1.83
CA ALA A 43 12.08 -7.11 2.96
C ALA A 43 11.21 -5.88 2.65
N ALA A 44 11.32 -5.35 1.43
CA ALA A 44 10.46 -4.26 0.97
C ALA A 44 8.97 -4.65 0.93
N VAL A 45 8.63 -5.85 0.44
CA VAL A 45 7.26 -6.39 0.47
C VAL A 45 6.69 -6.35 1.90
N GLY A 46 7.43 -6.88 2.88
CA GLY A 46 7.01 -6.87 4.28
C GLY A 46 6.76 -5.45 4.80
N ALA A 47 7.66 -4.51 4.48
CA ALA A 47 7.53 -3.11 4.90
C ALA A 47 6.30 -2.41 4.30
N TYR A 48 5.94 -2.70 3.04
CA TYR A 48 4.75 -2.11 2.40
C TYR A 48 3.43 -2.74 2.85
N VAL A 49 3.44 -3.99 3.32
CA VAL A 49 2.29 -4.61 4.00
C VAL A 49 2.11 -4.02 5.39
N GLU A 50 3.17 -3.99 6.20
CA GLU A 50 3.16 -3.50 7.59
C GLU A 50 2.69 -2.03 7.68
N ARG A 51 3.18 -1.19 6.75
CA ARG A 51 2.95 0.26 6.78
C ARG A 51 1.86 0.73 5.84
N GLY A 52 1.29 -0.18 5.06
CA GLY A 52 0.32 0.19 4.04
C GLY A 52 -1.07 0.44 4.61
N ARG A 53 -1.93 1.01 3.77
CA ARG A 53 -3.28 1.46 4.14
C ARG A 53 -4.37 0.48 3.69
N TYR A 54 -4.00 -0.56 2.97
CA TYR A 54 -4.93 -1.52 2.37
C TYR A 54 -5.06 -2.78 3.24
N PRO A 55 -6.20 -3.48 3.17
CA PRO A 55 -6.36 -4.77 3.85
C PRO A 55 -5.67 -5.89 3.06
N ALA A 56 -5.53 -7.07 3.67
CA ALA A 56 -4.82 -8.22 3.11
C ALA A 56 -5.31 -8.60 1.69
N GLU A 57 -6.62 -8.54 1.47
CA GLU A 57 -7.26 -8.91 0.21
C GLU A 57 -6.81 -8.02 -0.97
N ALA A 58 -6.50 -6.74 -0.72
CA ALA A 58 -5.97 -5.86 -1.76
C ALA A 58 -4.57 -6.29 -2.22
N TYR A 59 -3.74 -6.78 -1.29
CA TYR A 59 -2.41 -7.31 -1.60
C TYR A 59 -2.50 -8.66 -2.33
N GLU A 60 -3.42 -9.53 -1.93
CA GLU A 60 -3.69 -10.80 -2.62
C GLU A 60 -4.12 -10.56 -4.08
N GLU A 61 -4.98 -9.58 -4.33
CA GLU A 61 -5.35 -9.19 -5.69
C GLU A 61 -4.16 -8.60 -6.48
N ALA A 62 -3.32 -7.78 -5.85
CA ALA A 62 -2.11 -7.26 -6.48
C ALA A 62 -1.11 -8.37 -6.85
N VAL A 63 -1.02 -9.44 -6.05
CA VAL A 63 -0.23 -10.64 -6.36
C VAL A 63 -0.73 -11.32 -7.65
N GLN A 64 -2.05 -11.39 -7.86
CA GLN A 64 -2.59 -11.94 -9.11
C GLN A 64 -2.19 -11.10 -10.33
N VAL A 65 -2.23 -9.77 -10.21
CA VAL A 65 -1.74 -8.87 -11.28
C VAL A 65 -0.27 -9.16 -11.62
N VAL A 66 0.58 -9.38 -10.61
CA VAL A 66 1.99 -9.74 -10.85
C VAL A 66 2.11 -11.06 -11.62
N HIS A 67 1.38 -12.09 -11.22
CA HIS A 67 1.40 -13.38 -11.91
C HIS A 67 1.01 -13.25 -13.38
N ASP A 68 -0.05 -12.49 -13.65
CA ASP A 68 -0.50 -12.24 -15.03
C ASP A 68 0.59 -11.54 -15.85
N TYR A 69 1.22 -10.49 -15.31
CA TYR A 69 2.27 -9.74 -16.01
C TYR A 69 3.55 -10.56 -16.23
N LEU A 70 3.98 -11.37 -15.26
CA LEU A 70 5.15 -12.24 -15.41
C LEU A 70 4.96 -13.26 -16.54
N ASN A 71 3.72 -13.76 -16.70
CA ASN A 71 3.35 -14.72 -17.74
C ASN A 71 3.18 -14.11 -19.15
N ARG A 72 3.14 -12.78 -19.30
CA ARG A 72 3.02 -12.13 -20.62
C ARG A 72 4.28 -12.34 -21.46
N SER A 73 4.12 -12.47 -22.78
CA SER A 73 5.24 -12.45 -23.72
C SER A 73 5.59 -11.01 -24.09
N TYR A 74 6.82 -10.58 -23.80
CA TYR A 74 7.33 -9.26 -24.16
C TYR A 74 8.32 -9.39 -25.30
N LYS A 75 8.21 -8.54 -26.33
CA LYS A 75 9.16 -8.50 -27.43
C LYS A 75 10.34 -7.61 -27.04
N SER A 76 11.54 -8.19 -27.02
CA SER A 76 12.79 -7.46 -26.85
C SER A 76 13.47 -7.28 -28.20
N TYR A 77 14.17 -6.14 -28.36
CA TYR A 77 15.07 -5.94 -29.50
C TYR A 77 16.24 -6.93 -29.48
N THR A 78 16.75 -7.23 -28.27
CA THR A 78 17.80 -8.22 -28.05
C THR A 78 17.19 -9.59 -27.78
N GLU A 79 17.62 -10.60 -28.53
CA GLU A 79 17.17 -11.99 -28.36
C GLU A 79 17.53 -12.54 -26.97
N GLY A 80 16.71 -13.46 -26.46
CA GLY A 80 16.92 -14.12 -25.17
C GLY A 80 16.60 -13.27 -23.92
N ILE A 81 16.27 -11.98 -24.09
CA ILE A 81 15.91 -11.10 -22.97
C ILE A 81 14.41 -11.14 -22.70
N GLN A 82 14.03 -11.59 -21.49
CA GLN A 82 12.63 -11.77 -21.09
C GLN A 82 11.92 -10.47 -20.67
N LEU A 83 12.66 -9.36 -20.55
CA LEU A 83 12.17 -8.04 -20.11
C LEU A 83 11.43 -8.08 -18.76
N THR A 84 11.86 -8.95 -17.84
CA THR A 84 11.17 -9.17 -16.56
C THR A 84 11.04 -7.91 -15.71
N VAL A 85 12.06 -7.04 -15.70
CA VAL A 85 11.97 -5.74 -15.00
C VAL A 85 10.87 -4.86 -15.59
N MET A 86 10.74 -4.82 -16.92
CA MET A 86 9.69 -4.04 -17.60
C MET A 86 8.31 -4.57 -17.25
N LYS A 87 8.13 -5.90 -17.24
CA LYS A 87 6.87 -6.53 -16.78
C LYS A 87 6.50 -6.10 -15.36
N CYS A 88 7.47 -6.05 -14.45
CA CYS A 88 7.24 -5.63 -13.07
C CYS A 88 6.86 -4.15 -12.94
N ILE A 89 7.52 -3.28 -13.71
CA ILE A 89 7.18 -1.86 -13.77
C ILE A 89 5.75 -1.71 -14.30
N ASP A 90 5.43 -2.34 -15.43
CA ASP A 90 4.10 -2.25 -16.04
C ASP A 90 3.01 -2.82 -15.12
N ALA A 91 3.29 -3.91 -14.39
CA ALA A 91 2.38 -4.47 -13.39
C ALA A 91 2.05 -3.44 -12.29
N SER A 92 3.10 -2.82 -11.72
CA SER A 92 2.94 -1.83 -10.64
C SER A 92 2.25 -0.54 -11.07
N GLN A 93 2.34 -0.17 -12.35
CA GLN A 93 1.71 1.02 -12.93
C GLN A 93 0.42 0.70 -13.70
N SER A 94 -0.04 -0.55 -13.62
CA SER A 94 -1.17 -1.05 -14.39
C SER A 94 -2.49 -0.40 -13.97
N ASN A 95 -3.46 -0.45 -14.89
CA ASN A 95 -4.80 0.03 -14.61
C ASN A 95 -5.51 -0.88 -13.60
N GLU A 96 -5.15 -2.17 -13.58
CA GLU A 96 -5.57 -3.19 -12.63
C GLU A 96 -5.22 -2.78 -11.19
N ILE A 97 -3.98 -2.37 -10.93
CA ILE A 97 -3.57 -1.84 -9.61
C ILE A 97 -4.31 -0.55 -9.27
N ALA A 98 -4.47 0.36 -10.24
CA ALA A 98 -5.21 1.60 -10.03
C ALA A 98 -6.68 1.35 -9.62
N VAL A 99 -7.32 0.33 -10.21
CA VAL A 99 -8.68 -0.11 -9.87
C VAL A 99 -8.75 -0.71 -8.48
N ILE A 100 -7.82 -1.61 -8.12
CA ILE A 100 -7.75 -2.20 -6.76
C ILE A 100 -7.63 -1.09 -5.72
N ARG A 101 -6.68 -0.17 -5.90
CA ARG A 101 -6.49 1.00 -5.03
C ARG A 101 -7.79 1.78 -4.84
N LYS A 102 -8.44 2.16 -5.94
CA LYS A 102 -9.67 2.96 -5.89
C LYS A 102 -10.77 2.23 -5.13
N ARG A 103 -10.97 0.93 -5.42
CA ARG A 103 -12.02 0.12 -4.81
C ARG A 103 -11.85 -0.01 -3.29
N TYR A 104 -10.64 -0.31 -2.81
CA TYR A 104 -10.41 -0.50 -1.38
C TYR A 104 -10.35 0.82 -0.59
N LEU A 105 -9.91 1.92 -1.20
CA LEU A 105 -10.06 3.24 -0.58
C LEU A 105 -11.53 3.60 -0.43
N GLN A 106 -12.36 3.42 -1.46
CA GLN A 106 -13.79 3.70 -1.39
C GLN A 106 -14.53 2.82 -0.37
N LYS A 107 -14.20 1.51 -0.32
CA LYS A 107 -14.78 0.58 0.66
C LYS A 107 -14.46 0.99 2.11
N LYS A 108 -13.27 1.53 2.36
CA LYS A 108 -12.89 2.08 3.66
C LYS A 108 -13.75 3.28 4.04
N TYR A 109 -14.03 4.18 3.10
CA TYR A 109 -14.90 5.34 3.34
C TYR A 109 -16.37 4.94 3.53
N SER A 110 -16.89 3.95 2.79
CA SER A 110 -18.27 3.49 2.95
C SER A 110 -18.49 2.78 4.29
N LEU A 111 -17.53 1.93 4.72
CA LEU A 111 -17.56 1.28 6.03
C LEU A 111 -17.50 2.30 7.17
N PHE A 112 -16.66 3.33 7.05
CA PHE A 112 -16.60 4.40 8.02
C PHE A 112 -17.93 5.18 8.10
N SER A 113 -18.54 5.51 6.96
CA SER A 113 -19.84 6.20 6.93
C SER A 113 -20.96 5.39 7.58
N SER A 114 -21.00 4.08 7.38
CA SER A 114 -21.99 3.21 8.04
C SER A 114 -21.78 3.10 9.55
N VAL A 115 -20.53 3.11 10.03
CA VAL A 115 -20.23 3.04 11.48
C VAL A 115 -20.55 4.35 12.20
N VAL A 116 -20.42 5.51 11.53
CA VAL A 116 -20.76 6.82 12.12
C VAL A 116 -22.28 7.00 12.31
N GLN A 117 -23.11 6.33 11.51
CA GLN A 117 -24.57 6.42 11.64
C GLN A 117 -25.14 5.63 12.83
N ASP A 118 -24.36 4.76 13.46
CA ASP A 118 -24.75 3.98 14.65
C ASP A 118 -24.26 4.60 15.97
N VAL A 119 -23.67 5.80 15.95
CA VAL A 119 -23.34 6.53 17.18
C VAL A 119 -24.63 7.14 17.74
N PRO A 120 -25.15 6.70 18.91
CA PRO A 120 -26.28 7.37 19.53
C PRO A 120 -25.88 8.82 19.81
N GLN A 121 -26.71 9.76 19.36
CA GLN A 121 -26.60 11.18 19.69
C GLN A 121 -26.72 11.33 21.21
N GLN A 122 -25.61 11.17 21.94
CA GLN A 122 -25.56 11.56 23.33
C GLN A 122 -25.58 13.09 23.33
N ASN A 123 -26.65 13.67 23.88
CA ASN A 123 -26.82 15.10 24.07
C ASN A 123 -25.59 15.68 24.78
N ILE A 124 -24.64 16.22 24.01
CA ILE A 124 -23.59 17.06 24.56
C ILE A 124 -24.21 18.45 24.67
N SER A 125 -24.73 18.76 25.86
CA SER A 125 -25.05 20.14 26.24
C SER A 125 -23.75 20.94 26.25
N VAL A 126 -23.54 21.74 25.20
CA VAL A 126 -22.46 22.73 25.15
C VAL A 126 -22.76 23.77 26.23
N PRO A 127 -21.86 24.01 27.21
CA PRO A 127 -22.06 25.11 28.15
C PRO A 127 -21.94 26.42 27.38
N GLN A 128 -22.99 27.25 27.45
CA GLN A 128 -22.93 28.62 26.93
C GLN A 128 -21.97 29.43 27.79
N THR A 129 -20.79 29.71 27.27
CA THR A 129 -19.88 30.70 27.84
C THR A 129 -20.56 32.07 27.78
N GLU A 130 -20.89 32.63 28.94
CA GLU A 130 -21.32 34.02 29.05
C GLU A 130 -20.22 34.96 28.55
N MET A 131 -20.61 35.82 27.62
CA MET A 131 -19.81 36.91 27.09
C MET A 131 -19.75 38.03 28.14
N VAL A 132 -18.69 38.04 28.96
CA VAL A 132 -18.41 39.19 29.83
C VAL A 132 -17.80 40.29 28.96
N LEU A 133 -18.59 41.32 28.70
CA LEU A 133 -18.16 42.56 28.07
C LEU A 133 -17.34 43.37 29.10
N ILE A 134 -16.06 43.59 28.82
CA ILE A 134 -15.25 44.66 29.43
C ILE A 134 -14.50 45.38 28.30
#